data_AF-A0A3D4DM77-F1
#
_entry.id   AF-A0A3D4DM77-F1
#
_cell.length_a   1.000
_cell.length_b   1.000
_cell.length_c   1.000
_cell.angle_alpha   90.00
_cell.angle_beta   90.00
_cell.angle_gamma   90.00
#
_symmetry.space_group_name_H-M   'P 1'
#
loop_
_entity.id
_entity.type
_entity.pdbx_description
1 polymer ?
#
loop_
_entity_poly.entity_id
_entity_poly.type
_entity_poly.pdbx_seq_one_letter_code
_entity_poly.pdbx_strand_id
1 'polypeptide(L)'
;MEGYVTRAIGWAQHGRRGQLRHIRNRRAFEAGAEGEVPADWRITCSFTDKDYRRRGVGARALEGAIGDSFEAFPEVIEGQKTSAGFLWNATLGMLVKTGFVPIRKIGKHRWLVRRTVEGALR
;
A
#
# COMPACT_ATOMS: atom_id res chain seq x y z
N MET A 1 39.39 0.74 -6.85
CA MET A 1 38.15 1.36 -6.36
C MET A 1 37.11 0.24 -6.24
N GLU A 2 36.95 -0.30 -5.04
CA GLU A 2 35.92 -1.31 -4.75
C GLU A 2 34.56 -0.61 -4.83
N GLY A 3 33.80 -0.88 -5.90
CA GLY A 3 32.47 -0.30 -6.05
C GLY A 3 31.52 -0.91 -5.02
N TYR A 4 30.96 -0.11 -4.13
CA TYR A 4 29.87 -0.56 -3.27
C TYR A 4 28.66 -0.89 -4.15
N VAL A 5 28.37 -2.18 -4.32
CA VAL A 5 27.08 -2.61 -4.89
C VAL A 5 26.04 -2.47 -3.79
N THR A 6 25.32 -1.35 -3.78
CA THR A 6 24.19 -1.17 -2.87
C THR A 6 23.02 -2.03 -3.35
N ARG A 7 22.62 -3.01 -2.54
CA ARG A 7 21.43 -3.84 -2.78
C ARG A 7 20.17 -3.14 -2.28
N ALA A 8 19.14 -3.09 -3.13
CA ALA A 8 17.81 -2.67 -2.70
C ALA A 8 17.18 -3.72 -1.76
N ILE A 9 16.85 -3.31 -0.53
CA ILE A 9 16.25 -4.20 0.50
C ILE A 9 14.74 -4.03 0.67
N GLY A 10 14.12 -3.08 -0.04
CA GLY A 10 12.69 -2.85 -0.02
C GLY A 10 12.27 -1.73 -0.98
N TRP A 11 10.99 -1.69 -1.32
CA TRP A 11 10.39 -0.67 -2.19
C TRP A 11 8.86 -0.63 -2.02
N ALA A 12 8.25 0.47 -2.45
CA ALA A 12 6.80 0.63 -2.59
C ALA A 12 6.52 1.30 -3.94
N GLN A 13 5.69 0.66 -4.77
CA GLN A 13 5.24 1.23 -6.04
C GLN A 13 4.13 2.23 -5.76
N HIS A 14 4.32 3.48 -6.21
CA HIS A 14 3.28 4.50 -6.24
C HIS A 14 3.09 5.06 -7.64
N GLY A 15 1.92 5.64 -7.91
CA GLY A 15 1.60 6.23 -9.21
C GLY A 15 0.16 6.73 -9.27
N ARG A 16 -0.17 7.52 -10.30
CA ARG A 16 -1.52 8.06 -10.48
C ARG A 16 -2.52 6.93 -10.64
N ARG A 17 -3.75 7.14 -10.16
CA ARG A 17 -4.88 6.21 -10.26
C ARG A 17 -5.10 5.68 -11.69
N GLY A 18 -4.94 6.55 -12.69
CA GLY A 18 -5.06 6.21 -14.11
C GLY A 18 -3.91 5.39 -14.69
N GLN A 19 -2.74 5.37 -14.05
CA GLN A 19 -1.56 4.59 -14.45
C GLN A 19 -1.59 3.20 -13.80
N LEU A 20 -2.00 3.12 -12.53
CA LEU A 20 -2.03 1.87 -11.76
C LEU A 20 -3.45 1.29 -11.72
N ARG A 21 -3.93 0.77 -12.86
CA ARG A 21 -5.34 0.37 -13.06
C ARG A 21 -5.72 -0.98 -12.44
N HIS A 22 -4.74 -1.87 -12.26
CA HIS A 22 -5.02 -3.22 -11.78
C HIS A 22 -5.36 -3.23 -10.29
N ILE A 23 -6.60 -3.62 -9.98
CA ILE A 23 -7.11 -3.75 -8.61
C ILE A 23 -7.62 -5.18 -8.43
N ARG A 24 -7.15 -5.87 -7.39
CA ARG A 24 -7.76 -7.15 -6.97
C ARG A 24 -9.11 -6.87 -6.33
N ASN A 25 -10.10 -7.71 -6.62
CA ASN A 25 -11.50 -7.51 -6.21
C ASN A 25 -12.16 -6.23 -6.78
N ARG A 26 -11.80 -5.86 -8.02
CA ARG A 26 -12.31 -4.65 -8.70
C ARG A 26 -13.82 -4.47 -8.64
N ARG A 27 -14.61 -5.53 -8.86
CA ARG A 27 -16.08 -5.46 -8.78
C ARG A 27 -16.59 -4.97 -7.42
N ALA A 28 -16.02 -5.48 -6.33
CA ALA A 28 -16.38 -5.06 -4.97
C ALA A 28 -15.86 -3.64 -4.64
N PHE A 29 -14.70 -3.27 -5.19
CA PHE A 29 -14.23 -1.89 -5.13
C PHE A 29 -15.21 -0.95 -5.83
N GLU A 30 -15.64 -1.23 -7.05
CA GLU A 30 -16.55 -0.36 -7.82
C GLU A 30 -17.96 -0.29 -7.21
N ALA A 31 -18.48 -1.41 -6.69
CA ALA A 31 -19.83 -1.46 -6.10
C ALA A 31 -20.01 -0.58 -4.86
N GLY A 32 -18.92 -0.23 -4.15
CA GLY A 32 -18.96 0.65 -2.98
C GLY A 32 -18.41 2.04 -3.23
N ALA A 33 -18.24 2.46 -4.49
CA ALA A 33 -17.62 3.75 -4.82
C ALA A 33 -18.61 4.92 -4.84
N GLU A 34 -19.92 4.65 -4.80
CA GLU A 34 -20.94 5.69 -4.83
C GLU A 34 -20.81 6.63 -3.60
N GLY A 35 -20.73 7.94 -3.85
CA GLY A 35 -20.55 8.95 -2.80
C GLY A 35 -19.11 9.06 -2.23
N GLU A 36 -18.16 8.23 -2.67
CA GLU A 36 -16.77 8.31 -2.23
C GLU A 36 -15.94 9.24 -3.11
N VAL A 37 -15.11 10.09 -2.49
CA VAL A 37 -14.05 10.81 -3.21
C VAL A 37 -12.83 9.87 -3.36
N PRO A 38 -12.43 9.48 -4.59
CA PRO A 38 -11.28 8.60 -4.78
C PRO A 38 -9.97 9.33 -4.48
N ALA A 39 -8.93 8.57 -4.11
CA ALA A 39 -7.59 9.11 -4.04
C ALA A 39 -6.97 9.23 -5.45
N ASP A 40 -6.11 10.23 -5.64
CA ASP A 40 -5.46 10.49 -6.92
C ASP A 40 -4.26 9.57 -7.17
N TRP A 41 -3.63 9.06 -6.11
CA TRP A 41 -2.49 8.17 -6.15
C TRP A 41 -2.82 6.80 -5.57
N ARG A 42 -2.07 5.79 -6.01
CA ARG A 42 -2.19 4.42 -5.53
C ARG A 42 -0.87 3.88 -5.05
N ILE A 43 -0.93 3.04 -4.02
CA ILE A 43 0.12 2.07 -3.70
C ILE A 43 -0.38 0.68 -4.10
N THR A 44 0.27 0.04 -5.09
CA THR A 44 -0.19 -1.24 -5.68
C THR A 44 0.78 -2.41 -5.51
N CYS A 45 1.99 -2.17 -5.03
CA CYS A 45 2.89 -3.24 -4.65
C CYS A 45 3.95 -2.71 -3.67
N SER A 46 4.42 -3.59 -2.79
CA SER A 46 5.44 -3.33 -1.79
C SER A 46 6.26 -4.60 -1.58
N PHE A 47 7.53 -4.40 -1.28
CA PHE A 47 8.45 -5.47 -1.01
C PHE A 47 9.36 -5.11 0.16
N THR A 48 9.68 -6.12 0.95
CA THR A 48 10.75 -6.06 1.95
C THR A 48 11.47 -7.38 1.91
N ASP A 49 12.79 -7.29 1.76
CA ASP A 49 13.68 -8.43 1.81
C ASP A 49 13.43 -9.23 3.10
N LYS A 50 13.41 -10.57 2.98
CA LYS A 50 13.02 -11.48 4.07
C LYS A 50 13.87 -11.25 5.33
N ASP A 51 15.15 -10.93 5.17
CA ASP A 51 16.11 -10.79 6.27
C ASP A 51 15.97 -9.43 6.98
N TYR A 52 15.24 -8.50 6.34
CA TYR A 52 14.98 -7.13 6.81
C TYR A 52 13.52 -6.87 7.20
N ARG A 53 12.66 -7.90 7.15
CA ARG A 53 11.27 -7.80 7.63
C ARG A 53 11.23 -7.44 9.11
N ARG A 54 10.16 -6.72 9.50
CA ARG A 54 9.94 -6.20 10.87
C ARG A 54 10.99 -5.20 11.37
N ARG A 55 11.88 -4.70 10.48
CA ARG A 55 12.86 -3.66 10.80
C ARG A 55 12.47 -2.26 10.28
N GLY A 56 11.21 -2.06 9.92
CA GLY A 56 10.69 -0.77 9.42
C GLY A 56 10.93 -0.48 7.93
N VAL A 57 11.65 -1.33 7.19
CA VAL A 57 11.98 -1.10 5.76
C VAL A 57 10.75 -0.83 4.90
N GLY A 58 9.70 -1.64 5.00
CA GLY A 58 8.48 -1.43 4.22
C GLY A 58 7.75 -0.12 4.56
N ALA A 59 7.75 0.28 5.84
CA ALA A 59 7.17 1.56 6.26
C ALA A 59 7.96 2.74 5.67
N ARG A 60 9.30 2.66 5.72
CA ARG A 60 10.18 3.68 5.12
C ARG A 60 10.02 3.79 3.60
N ALA A 61 9.82 2.67 2.92
CA ALA A 61 9.53 2.67 1.49
C ALA A 61 8.19 3.37 1.17
N LEU A 62 7.17 3.19 2.01
CA LEU A 62 5.86 3.86 1.86
C LEU A 62 5.94 5.36 2.15
N GLU A 63 6.74 5.76 3.14
CA GLU A 63 6.98 7.18 3.48
C GLU A 63 7.61 7.97 2.33
N GLY A 64 8.40 7.31 1.47
CA GLY A 64 9.01 7.94 0.30
C GLY A 64 8.06 8.14 -0.90
N ALA A 65 6.80 7.69 -0.82
CA ALA A 65 5.85 7.88 -1.91
C ALA A 65 5.44 9.36 -2.04
N ILE A 66 5.43 9.86 -3.28
CA ILE A 66 5.08 11.27 -3.59
C ILE A 66 3.65 11.35 -4.11
N GLY A 67 2.84 12.23 -3.51
CA GLY A 67 1.42 12.42 -3.79
C GLY A 67 0.69 13.12 -2.64
N ASP A 68 -0.52 13.60 -2.91
CA ASP A 68 -1.39 14.33 -1.96
C ASP A 68 -2.42 13.43 -1.27
N SER A 69 -2.90 12.41 -1.98
CA SER A 69 -3.87 11.43 -1.51
C SER A 69 -3.56 10.06 -2.10
N PHE A 70 -3.51 9.05 -1.24
CA PHE A 70 -3.20 7.67 -1.62
C PHE A 70 -4.34 6.74 -1.27
N GLU A 71 -4.61 5.77 -2.13
CA GLU A 71 -5.36 4.56 -1.80
C GLU A 71 -4.49 3.30 -1.97
N ALA A 72 -4.80 2.28 -1.19
CA ALA A 72 -4.13 0.99 -1.26
C ALA A 72 -5.07 -0.16 -0.88
N PHE A 73 -4.63 -1.39 -1.17
CA PHE A 73 -5.48 -2.59 -1.08
C PHE A 73 -4.89 -3.73 -0.24
N PRO A 74 -4.54 -3.49 1.04
CA PRO A 74 -3.81 -4.44 1.86
C PRO A 74 -4.68 -5.62 2.33
N GLU A 75 -4.01 -6.71 2.72
CA GLU A 75 -4.63 -7.86 3.40
C GLU A 75 -4.46 -7.76 4.92
N VAL A 76 -5.46 -8.24 5.67
CA VAL A 76 -5.36 -8.48 7.12
C VAL A 76 -4.57 -9.77 7.36
N ILE A 77 -3.61 -9.73 8.28
CA ILE A 77 -2.85 -10.92 8.69
C ILE A 77 -2.99 -11.24 10.18
N GLU A 78 -3.66 -10.38 10.94
CA GLU A 78 -3.88 -10.62 12.37
C GLU A 78 -4.82 -11.81 12.55
N GLY A 79 -4.43 -12.74 13.42
CA GLY A 79 -5.19 -13.97 13.68
C GLY A 79 -5.14 -15.04 12.57
N GLN A 80 -4.35 -14.87 11.50
CA GLN A 80 -4.28 -15.87 10.43
C GLN A 80 -2.91 -15.98 9.75
N LYS A 81 -2.53 -17.20 9.35
CA LYS A 81 -1.36 -17.41 8.48
C LYS A 81 -1.75 -17.08 7.04
N THR A 82 -0.96 -16.21 6.39
CA THR A 82 -1.13 -15.85 4.98
C THR A 82 0.22 -15.98 4.28
N SER A 83 0.25 -16.55 3.07
CA SER A 83 1.50 -16.66 2.31
C SER A 83 1.97 -15.29 1.84
N ALA A 84 3.29 -15.09 1.73
CA ALA A 84 3.85 -13.82 1.25
C ALA A 84 3.32 -13.43 -0.15
N GLY A 85 2.95 -14.42 -0.96
CA GLY A 85 2.34 -14.24 -2.28
C GLY A 85 0.90 -13.68 -2.26
N PHE A 86 0.35 -13.31 -1.11
CA PHE A 86 -0.88 -12.51 -1.02
C PHE A 86 -0.64 -11.09 -0.50
N LEU A 87 0.57 -10.80 -0.02
CA LEU A 87 0.91 -9.56 0.71
C LEU A 87 1.59 -8.51 -0.16
N TRP A 88 1.37 -8.55 -1.48
CA TRP A 88 1.94 -7.59 -2.43
C TRP A 88 1.57 -6.14 -2.06
N ASN A 89 0.35 -5.88 -1.59
CA ASN A 89 -0.14 -4.55 -1.22
C ASN A 89 0.14 -4.17 0.25
N ALA A 90 1.22 -4.69 0.83
CA ALA A 90 1.52 -4.62 2.25
C ALA A 90 0.42 -5.27 3.12
N THR A 91 0.62 -5.22 4.43
CA THR A 91 -0.37 -5.67 5.42
C THR A 91 -1.19 -4.47 5.90
N LEU A 92 -2.42 -4.71 6.34
CA LEU A 92 -3.28 -3.63 6.86
C LEU A 92 -2.58 -2.89 8.01
N GLY A 93 -2.01 -3.64 8.96
CA GLY A 93 -1.31 -3.06 10.10
C GLY A 93 -0.08 -2.23 9.72
N MET A 94 0.60 -2.55 8.61
CA MET A 94 1.69 -1.70 8.11
C MET A 94 1.16 -0.37 7.58
N LEU A 95 0.11 -0.40 6.76
CA LEU A 95 -0.44 0.83 6.18
C LEU A 95 -1.05 1.75 7.24
N VAL A 96 -1.77 1.17 8.21
CA VAL A 96 -2.31 1.94 9.35
C VAL A 96 -1.21 2.65 10.14
N LYS A 97 -0.09 1.97 10.40
CA LYS A 97 1.07 2.59 11.06
C LYS A 97 1.71 3.73 10.26
N THR A 98 1.53 3.75 8.94
CA THR A 98 1.99 4.82 8.05
C THR A 98 0.93 5.90 7.79
N GLY A 99 -0.15 5.93 8.58
CA GLY A 99 -1.19 6.97 8.51
C GLY A 99 -2.33 6.69 7.53
N PHE A 100 -2.45 5.47 6.98
CA PHE A 100 -3.64 5.09 6.23
C PHE A 100 -4.80 4.75 7.16
N VAL A 101 -6.01 5.13 6.79
CA VAL A 101 -7.25 4.78 7.47
C VAL A 101 -8.03 3.73 6.67
N PRO A 102 -8.57 2.68 7.32
CA PRO A 102 -9.47 1.73 6.65
C PRO A 102 -10.79 2.39 6.27
N ILE A 103 -11.22 2.21 5.03
CA ILE A 103 -12.50 2.75 4.53
C ILE A 103 -13.57 1.66 4.54
N ARG A 104 -13.31 0.56 3.83
CA ARG A 104 -14.22 -0.60 3.75
C ARG A 104 -13.51 -1.85 3.27
N LYS A 105 -14.14 -3.01 3.48
CA LYS A 105 -13.69 -4.27 2.89
C LYS A 105 -14.07 -4.32 1.41
N ILE A 106 -13.14 -4.84 0.60
CA ILE A 106 -13.37 -5.18 -0.81
C ILE A 106 -13.18 -6.68 -1.08
N GLY A 107 -12.93 -7.47 -0.04
CA GLY A 107 -12.86 -8.93 -0.08
C GLY A 107 -12.88 -9.50 1.33
N LYS A 108 -12.74 -10.82 1.46
CA LYS A 108 -12.76 -11.51 2.76
C LYS A 108 -11.75 -10.93 3.76
N HIS A 109 -10.53 -10.67 3.28
CA HIS A 109 -9.42 -10.16 4.08
C HIS A 109 -8.83 -8.84 3.56
N ARG A 110 -9.33 -8.35 2.41
CA ARG A 110 -8.79 -7.20 1.71
C ARG A 110 -9.59 -5.94 2.00
N TRP A 111 -8.88 -4.87 2.33
CA TRP A 111 -9.45 -3.55 2.59
C TRP A 111 -9.12 -2.57 1.48
N LEU A 112 -9.99 -1.60 1.25
CA LEU A 112 -9.64 -0.30 0.74
C LEU A 112 -9.20 0.56 1.93
N VAL A 113 -7.99 1.12 1.84
CA VAL A 113 -7.49 2.10 2.81
C VAL A 113 -7.09 3.39 2.08
N ARG A 114 -7.16 4.54 2.76
CA ARG A 114 -6.77 5.84 2.20
C ARG A 114 -5.88 6.63 3.16
N ARG A 115 -5.04 7.51 2.62
CA ARG A 115 -4.24 8.47 3.37
C ARG A 115 -4.23 9.80 2.63
N THR A 116 -4.42 10.90 3.34
CA THR A 116 -4.14 12.25 2.84
C THR A 116 -2.81 12.73 3.43
N VAL A 117 -1.98 13.38 2.62
CA VAL A 117 -0.72 13.99 3.06
C VAL A 117 -0.99 15.48 3.31
N GLU A 118 -1.05 15.88 4.57
CA GLU A 118 -1.17 17.29 4.95
C GLU A 118 0.06 18.07 4.45
N GLY A 119 -0.18 19.23 3.84
CA GLY A 119 0.89 20.10 3.34
C GLY A 119 1.44 19.75 1.95
N ALA A 120 0.84 18.81 1.22
CA ALA A 120 1.02 18.74 -0.23
C ALA A 120 0.44 20.01 -0.85
N LEU A 121 1.33 20.97 -1.13
CA LEU A 121 1.04 22.33 -1.58
C LEU A 121 -0.11 22.37 -2.60
N ARG A 122 -1.12 23.20 -2.30
CA ARG A 122 -2.01 23.78 -3.31
C ARG A 122 -1.29 24.91 -4.03
#